data_AF-A0A3D8VSN7-F1
#
_entry.id   AF-A0A3D8VSN7-F1
#
_cell.length_a   1.000
_cell.length_b   1.000
_cell.length_c   1.000
_cell.angle_alpha   90.00
_cell.angle_beta   90.00
_cell.angle_gamma   90.00
#
_symmetry.space_group_name_H-M   'P 1'
#
loop_
_entity.id
_entity.type
_entity.pdbx_description
1 polymer ?
#
loop_
_entity_poly.entity_id
_entity_poly.type
_entity_poly.pdbx_seq_one_letter_code
_entity_poly.pdbx_strand_id
1 'polypeptide(L)' 'SKPYLERLDRQVQRFGFDVEAVGLDAGYLTVPICHGLSQRNIFGVIAHRRYQT' A
#
# COMPACT_ATOMS: atom_id res chain seq x y z
N SER A 1 -3.83 -5.30 -8.41
CA SER A 1 -3.89 -4.18 -7.46
C SER A 1 -4.91 -4.40 -6.33
N LYS A 2 -6.17 -4.81 -6.59
CA LYS A 2 -7.16 -5.15 -5.54
C LYS A 2 -6.68 -6.09 -4.41
N PRO A 3 -5.93 -7.18 -4.69
CA PRO A 3 -5.57 -8.15 -3.65
C PRO A 3 -4.68 -7.59 -2.53
N TYR A 4 -3.94 -6.51 -2.78
CA TYR A 4 -3.06 -5.94 -1.76
C TYR A 4 -3.86 -5.22 -0.66
N LEU A 5 -4.80 -4.35 -1.05
CA LEU A 5 -5.58 -3.56 -0.11
C LEU A 5 -6.47 -4.46 0.77
N GLU A 6 -7.07 -5.50 0.18
CA GLU A 6 -7.87 -6.48 0.93
C GLU A 6 -7.03 -7.24 1.97
N ARG A 7 -5.77 -7.56 1.64
CA ARG A 7 -4.85 -8.18 2.62
C ARG A 7 -4.48 -7.22 3.73
N LEU A 8 -4.21 -5.96 3.41
CA LEU A 8 -3.91 -4.93 4.39
C LEU A 8 -5.07 -4.77 5.38
N ASP A 9 -6.30 -4.64 4.86
CA ASP A 9 -7.51 -4.53 5.68
C ASP A 9 -7.69 -5.74 6.60
N ARG A 10 -7.47 -6.95 6.06
CA ARG A 10 -7.52 -8.19 6.86
C ARG A 10 -6.46 -8.20 7.97
N GLN A 11 -5.24 -7.75 7.70
CA GLN A 11 -4.17 -7.69 8.70
C GLN A 11 -4.52 -6.69 9.81
N VAL A 12 -4.97 -5.50 9.44
CA VAL A 12 -5.45 -4.48 10.38
C VAL A 12 -6.56 -5.03 11.26
N GLN A 13 -7.59 -5.64 10.66
CA GLN A 13 -8.73 -6.20 11.41
C GLN A 13 -8.32 -7.38 12.31
N ARG A 14 -7.43 -8.26 11.82
CA ARG A 14 -7.04 -9.47 12.55
C ARG A 14 -6.18 -9.15 13.77
N PHE A 15 -5.32 -8.16 13.67
CA PHE A 15 -4.32 -7.86 14.70
C PHE A 15 -4.61 -6.56 15.47
N GLY A 16 -5.63 -5.78 15.06
CA GLY A 16 -6.00 -4.53 15.69
C GLY A 16 -4.93 -3.45 15.55
N PHE A 17 -4.20 -3.43 14.43
CA PHE A 17 -3.14 -2.45 14.21
C PHE A 17 -3.72 -1.07 13.90
N ASP A 18 -3.15 -0.04 14.53
CA ASP A 18 -3.32 1.34 14.08
C ASP A 18 -2.19 1.66 13.10
N VAL A 19 -2.49 1.58 11.80
CA VAL A 19 -1.46 1.63 10.75
C VAL A 19 -1.36 3.05 10.19
N GLU A 20 -0.26 3.72 10.51
CA GLU A 20 0.02 5.07 9.99
C GLU A 20 0.69 5.05 8.62
N ALA A 21 1.54 4.05 8.35
CA ALA A 21 2.32 3.97 7.12
C ALA A 21 2.58 2.53 6.66
N VAL A 22 2.77 2.36 5.35
CA VAL A 22 3.16 1.08 4.73
C VAL A 22 4.33 1.27 3.78
N GLY A 23 5.30 0.35 3.83
CA GLY A 23 6.40 0.27 2.88
C GLY A 23 6.09 -0.71 1.75
N LEU A 24 6.21 -0.29 0.49
CA LEU A 24 5.91 -1.10 -0.68
C LEU A 24 7.04 -1.08 -1.72
N ASP A 25 7.24 -2.22 -2.37
CA ASP A 25 8.17 -2.32 -3.49
C ASP A 25 7.62 -1.60 -4.74
N ALA A 26 8.51 -1.38 -5.70
CA ALA A 26 8.21 -0.57 -6.87
C ALA A 26 7.14 -1.14 -7.81
N GLY A 27 6.86 -2.44 -7.74
CA GLY A 27 5.75 -3.07 -8.48
C GLY A 27 4.37 -2.64 -7.99
N TYR A 28 4.26 -2.04 -6.79
CA TYR A 28 3.00 -1.57 -6.23
C TYR A 28 2.73 -0.08 -6.49
N LEU A 29 3.65 0.65 -7.13
CA LEU A 29 3.45 2.04 -7.54
C LEU A 29 2.41 2.13 -8.66
N THR A 30 1.13 2.08 -8.27
CA THR A 30 -0.03 2.08 -9.17
C THR A 30 -1.12 3.00 -8.62
N VAL A 31 -1.88 3.64 -9.51
CA VAL A 31 -2.97 4.57 -9.13
C VAL A 31 -3.98 3.93 -8.17
N PRO A 32 -4.49 2.70 -8.39
CA PRO A 32 -5.47 2.11 -7.48
C PRO A 32 -4.93 1.88 -6.05
N ILE A 33 -3.64 1.58 -5.90
CA ILE A 33 -3.02 1.37 -4.59
C ILE A 33 -2.82 2.70 -3.88
N CYS A 34 -2.29 3.70 -4.58
CA CYS A 34 -2.10 5.04 -4.01
C CYS A 34 -3.45 5.62 -3.54
N HIS A 35 -4.50 5.50 -4.36
CA HIS A 35 -5.84 5.94 -4.00
C HIS A 35 -6.41 5.14 -2.81
N GLY A 36 -6.24 3.82 -2.80
CA GLY A 36 -6.71 2.97 -1.71
C GLY A 36 -6.03 3.27 -0.36
N LEU A 37 -4.72 3.56 -0.36
CA LEU A 37 -3.99 3.97 0.84
C LEU A 37 -4.45 5.35 1.32
N SER A 38 -4.64 6.30 0.40
CA SER A 38 -5.16 7.63 0.72
C SER A 38 -6.56 7.59 1.34
N GLN A 39 -7.47 6.75 0.84
CA GLN A 39 -8.81 6.58 1.42
C GLN A 39 -8.80 6.00 2.84
N ARG A 40 -7.74 5.27 3.20
CA ARG A 40 -7.54 4.71 4.54
C ARG A 40 -6.74 5.63 5.45
N ASN A 41 -6.34 6.81 4.96
CA ASN A 41 -5.42 7.73 5.63
C ASN A 41 -4.08 7.08 6.02
N ILE A 42 -3.56 6.18 5.18
CA ILE A 42 -2.30 5.47 5.39
C ILE A 42 -1.23 6.06 4.47
N PHE A 43 -0.08 6.42 5.03
CA PHE A 43 1.04 6.95 4.26
C PHE A 43 1.78 5.83 3.50
N GLY A 44 1.78 5.90 2.17
CA GLY A 44 2.46 4.92 1.32
C GLY A 44 3.89 5.31 1.00
N VAL A 45 4.87 4.60 1.57
CA VAL A 45 6.28 4.69 1.20
C VAL A 45 6.54 3.68 0.09
N ILE A 46 6.45 4.10 -1.16
CA ILE A 46 6.54 3.20 -2.32
C ILE A 46 7.82 3.47 -3.10
N ALA A 47 8.61 2.43 -3.31
CA ALA A 47 9.80 2.53 -4.14
C ALA A 47 9.44 2.87 -5.60
N HIS A 48 10.33 3.55 -6.32
CA HIS A 48 10.19 3.80 -7.75
C HIS A 48 11.13 2.89 -8.54
N ARG A 49 10.63 2.19 -9.57
CA ARG A 49 11.47 1.33 -10.41
C ARG A 49 12.16 2.19 -11.46
N ARG A 50 13.50 2.24 -11.42
CA ARG A 50 14.30 2.84 -12.47
C ARG A 50 14.58 1.81 -13.55
N TYR A 51 14.15 2.08 -14.77
CA TYR A 51 14.59 1.32 -15.94
C TYR A 51 15.91 1.96 -16.41
N GLN A 52 16.97 1.16 -16.49
CA GLN A 52 18.22 1.58 -17.15
C GLN A 52 18.13 1.16 -18.62
N THR A 53 18.47 2.08 -19.52
CA THR A 53 18.64 1.85 -20.95
C THR A 53 20.08 1.49 -21.24
#